data_AF-A0A444J9T8-F1
#
_entry.id   AF-A0A444J9T8-F1
#
_cell.length_a   1.000
_cell.length_b   1.000
_cell.length_c   1.000
_cell.angle_alpha   90.00
_cell.angle_beta   90.00
_cell.angle_gamma   90.00
#
_symmetry.space_group_name_H-M   'P 1'
#
loop_
_entity.id
_entity.type
_entity.pdbx_description
1 polymer ?
#
loop_
_entity_poly.entity_id
_entity_poly.type
_entity_poly.pdbx_seq_one_letter_code
_entity_poly.pdbx_strand_id
1 'polypeptide(L)'
;MKPSLAQVTIFLLAAVISMALNPSLLHAKLKYTGVNLAGAEFGVWDGNVNLPGIYDTDYIYPTSAEVDYYISKGMNTFRLPFRWERLQLALFAAFDAAELNRMDTFVDYATAKGASVIIDPHNFQRYYPDPIIIKAQDKD
;
A
#
# COMPACT_ATOMS: atom_id res chain seq x y z
N MET A 1 48.90 35.80 -23.11
CA MET A 1 47.96 36.24 -24.17
C MET A 1 46.62 36.53 -23.53
N LYS A 2 46.01 37.69 -23.80
CA LYS A 2 44.65 38.01 -23.32
C LYS A 2 43.63 37.39 -24.30
N PRO A 3 42.57 36.72 -23.80
CA PRO A 3 41.56 36.15 -24.68
C PRO A 3 40.84 37.25 -25.47
N SER A 4 40.47 36.95 -26.71
CA SER A 4 39.74 37.89 -27.57
C SER A 4 38.29 38.03 -27.11
N LEU A 5 37.63 39.14 -27.49
CA LEU A 5 36.22 39.37 -27.18
C LEU A 5 35.34 38.19 -27.67
N ALA A 6 35.65 37.62 -28.84
CA ALA A 6 34.95 36.45 -29.37
C ALA A 6 35.13 35.19 -28.49
N GLN A 7 36.32 34.98 -27.92
CA GLN A 7 36.55 33.85 -27.00
C GLN A 7 35.74 34.04 -25.71
N VAL A 8 35.69 35.25 -25.15
CA VAL A 8 34.89 35.56 -23.96
C VAL A 8 33.40 35.35 -24.21
N THR A 9 32.88 35.75 -25.37
CA THR A 9 31.47 35.55 -25.74
C THR A 9 31.12 34.08 -25.92
N ILE A 10 31.99 33.27 -26.53
CA ILE A 10 31.77 31.82 -26.70
C ILE A 10 31.74 31.10 -25.34
N PHE A 11 32.65 31.46 -24.43
CA PHE A 11 32.65 30.89 -23.07
C PHE A 11 31.40 31.27 -22.27
N LEU A 12 30.92 32.51 -22.41
CA LEU A 12 29.68 32.96 -21.75
C LEU A 12 28.44 32.25 -22.33
N LEU A 13 28.37 32.02 -23.64
CA LEU A 13 27.26 31.30 -24.26
C LEU A 13 27.20 29.82 -23.84
N ALA A 14 28.35 29.15 -23.75
CA ALA A 14 28.45 27.76 -23.30
C ALA A 14 28.05 27.57 -21.82
N ALA A 15 28.36 28.56 -20.96
CA ALA A 15 27.97 28.55 -19.55
C ALA A 15 26.44 28.73 -19.37
N VAL A 16 25.81 29.61 -20.16
CA VAL A 16 24.34 29.83 -20.13
C VAL A 16 23.57 28.60 -20.63
N ILE A 17 24.07 27.93 -21.67
CA ILE A 17 23.48 26.67 -22.18
C ILE A 17 23.61 25.55 -21.14
N SER A 18 24.74 25.46 -20.42
CA SER A 18 24.92 24.47 -19.35
C SER A 18 24.02 24.72 -18.13
N MET A 19 23.65 25.97 -17.84
CA MET A 19 22.67 26.29 -16.79
C MET A 19 21.21 26.04 -17.21
N ALA A 20 20.88 26.24 -18.49
CA ALA A 20 19.55 25.92 -19.04
C ALA A 20 19.31 24.41 -19.22
N LEU A 21 20.38 23.60 -19.21
CA LEU A 21 20.36 22.14 -19.23
C LEU A 21 20.50 21.50 -17.85
N ASN A 22 20.22 22.24 -16.77
CA ASN A 22 20.05 21.65 -15.45
C ASN A 22 18.59 21.20 -15.29
N PRO A 23 18.23 19.92 -15.54
CA PRO A 23 16.90 19.41 -15.22
C PRO A 23 16.62 19.35 -13.72
N SER A 24 17.49 19.91 -12.86
CA SER A 24 17.32 20.05 -11.43
C SER A 24 16.34 21.16 -11.03
N LEU A 25 15.15 21.14 -11.63
CA LEU A 25 13.92 21.09 -10.83
C LEU A 25 13.39 19.65 -10.90
N LEU A 26 14.27 18.70 -10.60
CA LEU A 26 13.91 17.35 -10.22
C LEU A 26 13.01 17.52 -9.00
N HIS A 27 11.70 17.54 -9.22
CA HIS A 27 10.75 17.20 -8.17
C HIS A 27 11.27 15.91 -7.57
N ALA A 28 11.63 15.93 -6.29
CA ALA A 28 12.13 14.76 -5.61
C ALA A 28 11.14 13.62 -5.88
N LYS A 29 11.55 12.65 -6.70
CA LYS A 29 10.67 11.56 -7.12
C LYS A 29 10.20 10.88 -5.84
N LEU A 30 8.89 10.83 -5.64
CA LEU A 30 8.32 10.15 -4.48
C LEU A 30 8.84 8.70 -4.48
N LYS A 31 9.43 8.29 -3.36
CA LYS A 31 10.01 6.95 -3.20
C LYS A 31 8.94 5.87 -3.37
N TYR A 32 7.74 6.15 -2.89
CA TYR A 32 6.59 5.25 -2.89
C TYR A 32 5.41 5.93 -3.57
N THR A 33 4.94 5.35 -4.67
CA THR A 33 3.76 5.79 -5.42
C THR A 33 2.95 4.57 -5.78
N GLY A 34 1.67 4.56 -5.39
CA GLY A 34 0.93 3.32 -5.28
C GLY A 34 -0.58 3.50 -5.28
N VAL A 35 -1.24 2.38 -5.03
CA VAL A 35 -2.71 2.29 -4.96
C VAL A 35 -3.13 1.41 -3.79
N ASN A 36 -4.37 1.59 -3.32
CA ASN A 36 -5.01 0.64 -2.41
C ASN A 36 -5.61 -0.48 -3.25
N LEU A 37 -5.30 -1.72 -2.90
CA LEU A 37 -5.94 -2.89 -3.48
C LEU A 37 -6.89 -3.46 -2.43
N ALA A 38 -8.14 -3.03 -2.54
CA ALA A 38 -9.23 -3.38 -1.62
C ALA A 38 -9.84 -4.75 -1.97
N GLY A 39 -10.61 -5.29 -1.03
CA GLY A 39 -11.34 -6.54 -1.17
C GLY A 39 -11.37 -7.31 0.14
N ALA A 40 -10.20 -7.48 0.78
CA ALA A 40 -10.07 -8.34 1.96
C ALA A 40 -10.74 -7.75 3.21
N GLU A 41 -11.15 -6.48 3.14
CA GLU A 41 -11.91 -5.78 4.16
C GLU A 41 -13.43 -5.70 3.91
N PHE A 42 -13.91 -6.15 2.74
CA PHE A 42 -15.31 -6.02 2.31
C PHE A 42 -16.29 -6.83 3.17
N GLY A 43 -17.59 -6.57 3.00
CA GLY A 43 -18.65 -7.35 3.65
C GLY A 43 -18.86 -7.01 5.13
N VAL A 44 -18.31 -5.89 5.62
CA VAL A 44 -18.48 -5.45 7.01
C VAL A 44 -19.00 -4.02 7.05
N TRP A 45 -20.23 -3.86 7.57
CA TRP A 45 -20.85 -2.58 7.89
C TRP A 45 -21.24 -2.61 9.37
N ASP A 46 -20.97 -1.52 10.09
CA ASP A 46 -21.43 -1.26 11.47
C ASP A 46 -21.37 -2.48 12.42
N GLY A 47 -20.17 -3.01 12.60
CA GLY A 47 -19.82 -3.72 13.83
C GLY A 47 -20.30 -5.14 14.07
N ASN A 48 -20.85 -5.91 13.10
CA ASN A 48 -20.72 -7.38 13.17
C ASN A 48 -21.32 -8.24 12.04
N VAL A 49 -22.18 -7.74 11.15
CA VAL A 49 -23.20 -8.65 10.59
C VAL A 49 -22.69 -9.85 9.78
N ASN A 50 -21.48 -9.80 9.20
CA ASN A 50 -20.89 -10.90 8.41
C ASN A 50 -19.42 -11.20 8.75
N LEU A 51 -19.01 -11.15 10.03
CA LEU A 51 -17.67 -11.62 10.44
C LEU A 51 -17.71 -13.10 10.90
N PRO A 52 -16.75 -13.95 10.48
CA PRO A 52 -15.62 -13.65 9.58
C PRO A 52 -16.04 -13.54 8.10
N GLY A 53 -17.24 -14.01 7.74
CA GLY A 53 -17.73 -14.02 6.37
C GLY A 53 -17.11 -15.15 5.54
N ILE A 54 -17.56 -15.28 4.30
CA ILE A 54 -17.18 -16.34 3.37
C ILE A 54 -16.33 -15.72 2.26
N TYR A 55 -15.10 -16.23 2.10
CA TYR A 55 -14.22 -15.86 0.99
C TYR A 55 -14.88 -16.19 -0.37
N ASP A 56 -14.65 -15.34 -1.38
CA ASP A 56 -15.32 -15.35 -2.70
C ASP A 56 -16.83 -15.07 -2.68
N THR A 57 -17.40 -14.70 -1.52
CA THR A 57 -18.81 -14.26 -1.40
C THR A 57 -18.89 -12.88 -0.75
N ASP A 58 -18.40 -12.77 0.49
CA ASP A 58 -18.45 -11.54 1.28
C ASP A 58 -17.23 -10.65 1.05
N TYR A 59 -16.10 -11.26 0.66
CA TYR A 59 -14.82 -10.60 0.44
C TYR A 59 -13.92 -11.39 -0.50
N ILE A 60 -12.90 -10.75 -1.04
CA ILE A 60 -11.91 -11.36 -1.93
C ILE A 60 -10.53 -10.77 -1.67
N TYR A 61 -9.46 -11.40 -2.13
CA TYR A 61 -8.12 -10.80 -2.16
C TYR A 61 -7.81 -10.25 -3.55
N PRO A 62 -7.01 -9.18 -3.64
CA PRO A 62 -6.54 -8.68 -4.93
C PRO A 62 -5.74 -9.75 -5.68
N THR A 63 -5.88 -9.75 -7.00
CA THR A 63 -5.27 -10.74 -7.87
C THR A 63 -3.84 -10.36 -8.29
N SER A 64 -3.08 -11.35 -8.73
CA SER A 64 -1.77 -11.13 -9.37
C SER A 64 -1.87 -10.26 -10.63
N ALA A 65 -2.97 -10.38 -11.37
CA ALA A 65 -3.24 -9.56 -12.55
C ALA A 65 -3.40 -8.07 -12.21
N GLU A 66 -4.06 -7.74 -11.09
CA GLU A 66 -4.15 -6.36 -10.61
C GLU A 66 -2.78 -5.82 -10.18
N VAL A 67 -1.97 -6.62 -9.48
CA VAL A 67 -0.57 -6.26 -9.16
C VAL A 67 0.21 -5.94 -10.43
N ASP A 68 0.20 -6.83 -11.41
CA ASP A 68 0.91 -6.65 -12.68
C ASP A 68 0.42 -5.42 -13.44
N TYR A 69 -0.89 -5.18 -13.44
CA TYR A 69 -1.47 -4.01 -14.07
C TYR A 69 -0.88 -2.73 -13.47
N TYR A 70 -0.90 -2.56 -12.15
CA TYR A 70 -0.42 -1.32 -11.53
C TYR A 70 1.10 -1.16 -11.59
N ILE A 71 1.86 -2.26 -11.52
CA ILE A 71 3.31 -2.22 -11.79
C ILE A 71 3.58 -1.75 -13.23
N SER A 72 2.79 -2.20 -14.20
CA SER A 72 2.91 -1.75 -15.60
C SER A 72 2.62 -0.25 -15.77
N LYS A 73 1.88 0.35 -14.82
CA LYS A 73 1.63 1.81 -14.75
C LYS A 73 2.72 2.57 -13.99
N GLY A 74 3.79 1.90 -13.56
CA GLY A 74 4.92 2.51 -12.85
C GLY A 74 4.71 2.65 -11.34
N MET A 75 3.67 2.04 -10.77
CA MET A 75 3.48 1.99 -9.32
C MET A 75 4.41 0.98 -8.67
N ASN A 76 4.78 1.22 -7.42
CA ASN A 76 5.73 0.39 -6.68
C ASN A 76 5.31 0.09 -5.22
N THR A 77 4.11 0.51 -4.82
CA THR A 77 3.61 0.32 -3.46
C THR A 77 2.14 -0.06 -3.50
N PHE A 78 1.73 -1.05 -2.72
CA PHE A 78 0.34 -1.44 -2.57
C PHE A 78 -0.05 -1.38 -1.11
N ARG A 79 -1.18 -0.76 -0.79
CA ARG A 79 -1.81 -0.88 0.52
C ARG A 79 -2.89 -1.95 0.43
N LEU A 80 -2.82 -2.94 1.32
CA LEU A 80 -3.75 -4.05 1.44
C LEU A 80 -4.59 -3.87 2.72
N PRO A 81 -5.80 -3.29 2.60
CA PRO A 81 -6.79 -3.30 3.67
C PRO A 81 -7.27 -4.73 3.93
N PHE A 82 -7.37 -5.14 5.19
CA PHE A 82 -7.96 -6.42 5.60
C PHE A 82 -8.71 -6.27 6.94
N ARG A 83 -9.52 -7.27 7.32
CA ARG A 83 -10.14 -7.32 8.67
C ARG A 83 -9.29 -8.12 9.64
N TRP A 84 -8.96 -7.53 10.78
CA TRP A 84 -8.31 -8.23 11.88
C TRP A 84 -9.09 -9.48 12.31
N GLU A 85 -10.41 -9.39 12.41
CA GLU A 85 -11.30 -10.48 12.84
C GLU A 85 -11.31 -11.69 11.88
N ARG A 86 -10.83 -11.52 10.64
CA ARG A 86 -10.60 -12.64 9.71
C ARG A 86 -9.24 -13.28 9.94
N LEU A 87 -8.20 -12.46 10.11
CA LEU A 87 -6.84 -12.95 10.33
C LEU A 87 -6.69 -13.60 11.71
N GLN A 88 -7.36 -13.09 12.73
CA GLN A 88 -7.32 -13.58 14.10
C GLN A 88 -8.75 -13.64 14.63
N LEU A 89 -9.35 -14.84 14.63
CA LEU A 89 -10.76 -15.03 14.96
C LEU A 89 -11.10 -14.75 16.44
N ALA A 90 -10.10 -14.85 17.32
CA ALA A 90 -10.22 -14.52 18.74
C ALA A 90 -8.95 -13.80 19.23
N LEU A 91 -9.13 -12.78 20.07
CA LEU A 91 -8.00 -12.03 20.64
C LEU A 91 -6.97 -12.95 21.28
N PHE A 92 -5.70 -12.70 20.97
CA PHE A 92 -4.54 -13.48 21.45
C PHE A 92 -4.49 -14.95 20.98
N ALA A 93 -5.43 -15.41 20.16
CA ALA A 93 -5.34 -16.72 19.53
C ALA A 93 -4.31 -16.72 18.39
N ALA A 94 -3.98 -17.89 17.87
CA ALA A 94 -3.23 -18.00 16.63
C ALA A 94 -4.01 -17.35 15.47
N PHE A 95 -3.29 -16.98 14.41
CA PHE A 95 -3.94 -16.53 13.18
C PHE A 95 -4.66 -17.69 12.48
N ASP A 96 -5.75 -17.36 11.80
CA ASP A 96 -6.41 -18.29 10.90
C ASP A 96 -5.45 -18.62 9.74
N ALA A 97 -5.15 -19.91 9.58
CA ALA A 97 -4.14 -20.35 8.63
C ALA A 97 -4.56 -20.12 7.18
N ALA A 98 -5.86 -20.21 6.87
CA ALA A 98 -6.35 -20.01 5.52
C ALA A 98 -6.28 -18.52 5.15
N GLU A 99 -6.67 -17.63 6.07
CA GLU A 99 -6.62 -16.18 5.85
C GLU A 99 -5.17 -15.67 5.78
N LEU A 100 -4.30 -16.14 6.67
CA LEU A 100 -2.88 -15.83 6.62
C LEU A 100 -2.26 -16.24 5.28
N ASN A 101 -2.56 -17.45 4.80
CA ASN A 101 -2.05 -17.92 3.51
C ASN A 101 -2.52 -17.07 2.32
N ARG A 102 -3.73 -16.50 2.35
CA ARG A 102 -4.21 -15.57 1.31
C ARG A 102 -3.44 -14.26 1.32
N MET A 103 -3.20 -13.71 2.52
CA MET A 103 -2.39 -12.51 2.69
C MET A 103 -0.95 -12.75 2.23
N ASP A 104 -0.33 -13.84 2.65
CA ASP A 104 1.03 -14.22 2.25
C ASP A 104 1.12 -14.39 0.73
N THR A 105 0.15 -15.05 0.10
CA THR A 105 0.12 -15.22 -1.36
C THR A 105 0.14 -13.88 -2.10
N PHE A 106 -0.63 -12.89 -1.63
CA PHE A 106 -0.62 -11.55 -2.21
C PHE A 106 0.70 -10.81 -1.95
N VAL A 107 1.19 -10.84 -0.70
CA VAL A 107 2.42 -10.15 -0.27
C VAL A 107 3.62 -10.69 -1.01
N ASP A 108 3.77 -12.01 -1.09
CA ASP A 108 4.87 -12.68 -1.78
C ASP A 108 4.86 -12.34 -3.27
N TYR A 109 3.69 -12.37 -3.92
CA TYR A 109 3.60 -12.03 -5.34
C TYR A 109 4.01 -10.58 -5.61
N ALA A 110 3.48 -9.62 -4.83
CA ALA A 110 3.78 -8.21 -4.98
C ALA A 110 5.26 -7.90 -4.69
N THR A 111 5.80 -8.46 -3.61
CA THR A 111 7.19 -8.22 -3.21
C THR A 111 8.20 -8.89 -4.15
N ALA A 112 7.88 -10.06 -4.71
CA ALA A 112 8.69 -10.70 -5.75
C ALA A 112 8.80 -9.85 -7.03
N LYS A 113 7.83 -8.95 -7.28
CA LYS A 113 7.86 -7.98 -8.38
C LYS A 113 8.57 -6.67 -8.03
N GLY A 114 9.15 -6.58 -6.83
CA GLY A 114 9.87 -5.40 -6.34
C GLY A 114 8.98 -4.30 -5.76
N ALA A 115 7.69 -4.56 -5.55
CA ALA A 115 6.80 -3.62 -4.88
C ALA A 115 6.93 -3.72 -3.34
N SER A 116 6.59 -2.63 -2.65
CA SER A 116 6.38 -2.64 -1.19
C SER A 116 4.90 -2.84 -0.88
N VAL A 117 4.59 -3.58 0.20
CA VAL A 117 3.21 -3.78 0.65
C VAL A 117 3.01 -3.16 2.03
N ILE A 118 1.98 -2.33 2.17
CA ILE A 118 1.50 -1.80 3.45
C ILE A 118 0.34 -2.67 3.90
N ILE A 119 0.54 -3.41 4.98
CA ILE A 119 -0.50 -4.21 5.63
C ILE A 119 -1.36 -3.31 6.50
N ASP A 120 -2.65 -3.23 6.20
CA ASP A 120 -3.58 -2.28 6.80
C ASP A 120 -4.73 -3.00 7.52
N PRO A 121 -4.68 -3.16 8.85
CA PRO A 121 -5.83 -3.57 9.64
C PRO A 121 -6.93 -2.50 9.52
N HIS A 122 -7.90 -2.73 8.64
CA HIS A 122 -8.89 -1.75 8.21
C HIS A 122 -10.06 -1.67 9.19
N ASN A 123 -9.71 -1.47 10.46
CA ASN A 123 -10.53 -1.81 11.60
C ASN A 123 -11.08 -0.59 12.35
N PHE A 124 -10.73 0.63 11.93
CA PHE A 124 -11.16 1.88 12.58
C PHE A 124 -10.94 1.86 14.10
N GLN A 125 -9.80 1.30 14.52
CA GLN A 125 -9.40 1.12 15.93
C GLN A 125 -10.34 0.22 16.76
N ARG A 126 -11.10 -0.68 16.13
CA ARG A 126 -12.03 -1.60 16.80
C ARG A 126 -11.78 -3.05 16.37
N TYR A 127 -12.08 -3.95 17.29
CA TYR A 127 -12.09 -5.39 17.05
C TYR A 127 -13.48 -5.92 17.43
N TYR A 128 -14.10 -6.73 16.60
CA TYR A 128 -15.44 -7.27 16.84
C TYR A 128 -15.45 -8.78 17.17
N PRO A 129 -16.39 -9.22 18.02
CA PRO A 129 -17.26 -8.39 18.87
C PRO A 129 -16.44 -7.53 19.84
N ASP A 130 -16.93 -6.32 20.13
CA ASP A 130 -16.18 -5.34 20.93
C ASP A 130 -15.89 -5.90 22.34
N PRO A 131 -14.61 -6.15 22.69
CA PRO A 131 -14.26 -6.76 23.97
C PRO A 131 -14.61 -5.85 25.17
N ILE A 132 -14.74 -4.53 24.95
CA ILE A 132 -15.14 -3.58 25.99
C ILE A 132 -16.62 -3.76 26.34
N ILE A 133 -17.47 -3.99 25.34
CA ILE A 133 -18.92 -4.20 25.53
C ILE A 133 -19.19 -5.54 26.22
N ILE A 134 -18.46 -6.61 25.86
CA ILE A 134 -18.63 -7.93 26.48
C ILE A 134 -18.35 -7.87 27.99
N LYS A 135 -17.26 -7.19 28.40
CA LYS A 135 -16.92 -7.05 29.84
C LYS A 135 -17.89 -6.19 30.65
N ALA A 136 -18.73 -5.39 30.00
CA ALA A 136 -19.77 -4.61 30.68
C ALA A 136 -21.02 -5.44 30.98
N GLN A 137 -21.29 -6.49 30.19
CA GLN A 137 -22.46 -7.37 30.36
C GLN A 137 -22.21 -8.47 31.41
N ASP A 138 -20.97 -8.84 31.68
CA ASP A 138 -20.60 -9.85 32.69
C ASP A 138 -20.53 -9.30 34.14
N LYS A 139 -21.05 -8.09 34.40
CA LYS A 139 -20.94 -7.40 35.70
C LYS A 139 -22.26 -7.27 36.48
N ASP A 140 -23.34 -7.88 36.01
CA ASP A 140 -24.62 -7.98 36.70
C ASP A 140 -24.89 -9.42 37.18
#